data_AF-A0A1G2YXA3-F1
#
_entry.id   AF-A0A1G2YXA3-F1
#
_cell.length_a   1.000
_cell.length_b   1.000
_cell.length_c   1.000
_cell.angle_alpha   90.00
_cell.angle_beta   90.00
_cell.angle_gamma   90.00
#
_symmetry.space_group_name_H-M   'P 1'
#
loop_
_entity.id
_entity.type
_entity.pdbx_description
1 polymer ?
#
loop_
_entity_poly.entity_id
_entity_poly.type
_entity_poly.pdbx_seq_one_letter_code
_entity_poly.pdbx_strand_id
1 'polypeptide(L)'
;MRNHLESTGNWLYYERIIFAEENFLQRKFGREFTDWAKKTRIFLPKFNSWKRPARPFSLRMVLKREHTTFFLIILLFFAMEETASFITIGSFELDPMWLMLLAVGTAQYMLFRMFKKHTRFLKTPAKLEQEIKCTLTI
;
A
#
# COMPACT_ATOMS: atom_id res chain seq x y z
N MET A 1 -25.26 32.70 8.21
CA MET A 1 -23.82 32.91 7.92
C MET A 1 -22.96 32.32 9.05
N ARG A 2 -22.86 30.98 9.15
CA ARG A 2 -22.05 30.28 10.17
C ARG A 2 -21.47 28.96 9.60
N ASN A 3 -21.17 28.89 8.31
CA ASN A 3 -20.71 27.65 7.66
C ASN A 3 -19.35 27.80 6.94
N HIS A 4 -18.65 28.94 7.07
CA HIS A 4 -17.42 29.21 6.32
C HIS A 4 -16.11 28.95 7.09
N LEU A 5 -16.18 28.59 8.38
CA LEU A 5 -15.01 28.42 9.26
C LEU A 5 -14.62 26.96 9.55
N GLU A 6 -15.40 25.98 9.06
CA GLU A 6 -15.10 24.55 9.22
C GLU A 6 -14.04 24.05 8.21
N SER A 7 -13.81 24.79 7.11
CA SER A 7 -12.94 24.35 6.02
C SER A 7 -11.43 24.51 6.31
N THR A 8 -11.04 25.34 7.27
CA THR A 8 -9.61 25.66 7.52
C THR A 8 -8.91 24.71 8.49
N GLY A 9 -9.67 23.90 9.25
CA GLY A 9 -9.10 22.97 10.25
C GLY A 9 -8.22 21.88 9.63
N ASN A 10 -8.60 21.39 8.44
CA ASN A 10 -7.84 20.35 7.74
C ASN A 10 -6.44 20.83 7.32
N TRP A 11 -6.29 22.10 6.94
CA TRP A 11 -5.01 22.66 6.51
C TRP A 11 -3.99 22.72 7.65
N LEU A 12 -4.42 23.20 8.81
CA LEU A 12 -3.58 23.30 10.01
C LEU A 12 -3.07 21.93 10.48
N TYR A 13 -3.88 20.89 10.32
CA TYR A 13 -3.46 19.52 10.66
C TYR A 13 -2.35 19.02 9.73
N TYR A 14 -2.53 19.13 8.41
CA TYR A 14 -1.53 18.71 7.43
C TYR A 14 -0.24 19.51 7.52
N GLU A 15 -0.32 20.82 7.76
CA GLU A 15 0.85 21.67 7.94
C GLU A 15 1.75 21.19 9.08
N ARG A 16 1.16 20.79 10.22
CA ARG A 16 1.93 20.27 11.37
C ARG A 16 2.58 18.92 11.07
N ILE A 17 1.89 18.05 10.33
CA ILE A 17 2.45 16.78 9.89
C ILE A 17 3.64 17.03 8.95
N ILE A 18 3.47 17.89 7.95
CA ILE A 18 4.53 18.24 6.99
C ILE A 18 5.73 18.82 7.72
N PHE A 19 5.53 19.75 8.66
CA PHE A 19 6.63 20.34 9.41
C PHE A 19 7.39 19.30 10.26
N ALA A 20 6.69 18.36 10.88
CA ALA A 20 7.33 17.28 11.63
C ALA A 20 8.13 16.34 10.71
N GLU A 21 7.57 15.99 9.54
CA GLU A 21 8.25 15.15 8.54
C GLU A 21 9.47 15.86 7.92
N GLU A 22 9.37 17.14 7.57
CA GLU A 22 10.49 17.91 7.03
C GLU A 22 11.65 18.01 8.03
N ASN A 23 11.35 18.24 9.32
CA ASN A 23 12.37 18.23 10.36
C ASN A 23 13.03 16.86 10.52
N PHE A 24 12.25 15.77 10.45
CA PHE A 24 12.78 14.41 10.49
C PHE A 24 13.68 14.12 9.28
N LEU A 25 13.22 14.45 8.07
CA LEU A 25 13.97 14.25 6.82
C LEU A 25 15.24 15.12 6.77
N GLN A 26 15.16 16.36 7.23
CA GLN A 26 16.33 17.25 7.30
C GLN A 26 17.38 16.71 8.28
N ARG A 27 16.97 16.16 9.43
CA ARG A 27 17.90 15.52 10.38
C ARG A 27 18.53 14.25 9.78
N LYS A 28 17.77 13.47 9.02
CA LYS A 28 18.21 12.19 8.45
C LYS A 28 19.12 12.33 7.22
N PHE A 29 18.83 13.28 6.33
CA PHE A 29 19.48 13.41 5.01
C PHE A 29 20.23 14.74 4.82
N GLY A 30 20.07 15.71 5.73
CA GLY A 30 20.83 16.95 5.75
C GLY A 30 20.74 17.76 4.45
N ARG A 31 21.91 17.97 3.82
CA ARG A 31 22.05 18.82 2.63
C ARG A 31 21.37 18.24 1.39
N GLU A 32 21.39 16.91 1.22
CA GLU A 32 20.78 16.26 0.05
C GLU A 32 19.26 16.50 0.01
N PHE A 33 18.60 16.39 1.16
CA PHE A 33 17.19 16.72 1.30
C PHE A 33 16.92 18.21 1.06
N THR A 34 17.75 19.10 1.61
CA THR A 34 17.59 20.56 1.45
C THR A 34 17.65 20.97 -0.03
N ASP A 35 18.57 20.40 -0.80
CA ASP A 35 18.72 20.69 -2.23
C ASP A 35 17.62 20.05 -3.10
N TRP A 36 17.06 18.92 -2.66
CA TRP A 36 15.86 18.33 -3.25
C TRP A 36 14.60 19.14 -2.94
N ALA A 37 14.40 19.56 -1.69
CA ALA A 37 13.25 20.33 -1.23
C ALA A 37 13.14 21.69 -1.93
N LYS A 38 14.27 22.36 -2.19
CA LYS A 38 14.29 23.60 -3.00
C LYS A 38 13.75 23.43 -4.43
N LYS A 39 13.84 22.24 -5.00
CA LYS A 39 13.43 21.95 -6.39
C LYS A 39 11.98 21.45 -6.47
N THR A 40 11.56 20.69 -5.46
CA THR A 40 10.24 20.06 -5.35
C THR A 40 9.21 21.03 -4.76
N ARG A 41 8.02 21.10 -5.36
CA ARG A 41 6.91 21.93 -4.85
C ARG A 41 6.05 21.10 -3.91
N ILE A 42 5.58 21.70 -2.81
CA ILE A 42 4.78 21.03 -1.75
C ILE A 42 3.34 20.76 -2.22
N PHE A 43 2.69 21.73 -2.88
CA PHE A 43 1.25 21.63 -3.18
C PHE A 43 0.89 21.14 -4.59
N LEU A 44 1.73 21.43 -5.59
CA LEU A 44 1.45 21.06 -6.98
C LEU A 44 2.65 20.34 -7.60
N PRO A 45 2.50 19.09 -8.07
CA PRO A 45 3.58 18.36 -8.67
C PRO A 45 4.03 19.04 -9.98
N LYS A 46 5.35 19.21 -10.15
CA LYS A 46 5.91 19.64 -11.43
C LYS A 46 6.01 18.43 -12.36
N PHE A 47 5.01 18.24 -13.21
CA PHE A 47 5.01 17.15 -14.20
C PHE A 47 6.23 17.15 -15.14
N ASN A 48 6.79 18.33 -15.41
CA ASN A 48 7.98 18.47 -16.27
C ASN A 48 9.31 18.11 -15.59
N SER A 49 9.34 17.93 -14.27
CA SER A 49 10.57 17.59 -13.52
C SER A 49 10.59 16.14 -13.04
N TRP A 50 9.78 15.28 -13.66
CA TRP A 50 9.71 13.88 -13.32
C TRP A 50 11.02 13.15 -13.63
N LYS A 51 11.69 12.64 -12.60
CA LYS A 51 12.83 11.74 -12.75
C LYS A 51 12.34 10.29 -12.78
N ARG A 52 12.78 9.53 -13.78
CA ARG A 52 12.47 8.10 -13.86
C ARG A 52 13.01 7.37 -12.62
N PRO A 53 12.22 6.49 -11.98
CA PRO A 53 12.68 5.74 -10.82
C PRO A 53 13.82 4.79 -11.22
N ALA A 54 14.79 4.60 -10.32
CA ALA A 54 15.93 3.70 -10.55
C ALA A 54 15.53 2.24 -10.75
N ARG A 55 14.32 1.85 -10.31
CA ARG A 55 13.73 0.54 -10.56
C ARG A 55 12.41 0.69 -11.31
N PRO A 56 12.25 0.03 -12.47
CA PRO A 56 10.97 0.03 -13.17
C PRO A 56 9.93 -0.70 -12.33
N PHE A 57 8.70 -0.22 -12.40
CA PHE A 57 7.56 -0.86 -11.76
C PHE A 57 7.41 -2.29 -12.31
N SER A 58 7.40 -3.29 -11.41
CA SER A 58 7.30 -4.70 -11.79
C SER A 58 6.02 -5.31 -11.22
N LEU A 59 5.00 -5.41 -12.07
CA LEU A 59 3.70 -6.02 -11.73
C LEU A 59 3.85 -7.42 -11.13
N ARG A 60 4.81 -8.22 -11.63
CA ARG A 60 5.12 -9.55 -11.12
C ARG A 60 5.52 -9.54 -9.63
N MET A 61 6.27 -8.52 -9.20
CA MET A 61 6.74 -8.41 -7.81
C MET A 61 5.64 -7.90 -6.89
N VAL A 62 4.81 -6.97 -7.37
CA VAL A 62 3.64 -6.49 -6.64
C VAL A 62 2.66 -7.64 -6.40
N LEU A 63 2.26 -8.35 -7.45
CA LEU A 63 1.37 -9.51 -7.32
C LEU A 63 1.94 -10.59 -6.40
N LYS A 64 3.25 -10.86 -6.49
CA LYS A 64 3.91 -11.83 -5.59
C LYS A 64 3.89 -11.41 -4.12
N ARG A 65 3.93 -10.11 -3.81
CA ARG A 65 3.91 -9.62 -2.42
C ARG A 65 2.49 -9.46 -1.89
N GLU A 66 1.58 -8.94 -2.71
CA GLU A 66 0.22 -8.56 -2.32
C GLU A 66 -0.85 -9.63 -2.58
N HIS A 67 -0.50 -10.79 -3.14
CA HIS A 67 -1.47 -11.88 -3.36
C HIS A 67 -2.22 -12.30 -2.10
N THR A 68 -1.55 -12.30 -0.93
CA THR A 68 -2.19 -12.61 0.35
C THR A 68 -3.23 -11.55 0.72
N THR A 69 -2.88 -10.27 0.58
CA THR A 69 -3.78 -9.15 0.86
C THR A 69 -5.02 -9.21 -0.03
N PHE A 70 -4.83 -9.46 -1.33
CA PHE A 70 -5.94 -9.59 -2.28
C PHE A 70 -6.89 -10.73 -1.91
N PHE A 71 -6.35 -11.89 -1.54
CA PHE A 71 -7.15 -13.03 -1.09
C PHE A 71 -7.92 -12.71 0.21
N LEU A 72 -7.28 -12.05 1.18
CA LEU A 72 -7.93 -11.66 2.43
C LEU A 72 -9.08 -10.68 2.21
N ILE A 73 -8.94 -9.75 1.26
CA ILE A 73 -10.02 -8.82 0.91
C ILE A 73 -11.23 -9.60 0.37
N ILE A 74 -11.03 -10.52 -0.58
CA ILE A 74 -12.11 -11.36 -1.12
C ILE A 74 -12.76 -12.17 -0.01
N LEU A 75 -11.95 -12.80 0.85
CA LEU A 75 -12.44 -13.61 1.97
C LEU A 75 -13.26 -12.78 2.96
N LEU A 76 -12.82 -11.55 3.25
CA LEU A 76 -13.51 -10.64 4.15
C LEU A 76 -14.87 -10.21 3.57
N PHE A 77 -14.90 -9.80 2.29
CA PHE A 77 -16.16 -9.43 1.64
C PHE A 77 -17.13 -10.60 1.55
N PHE A 78 -16.63 -11.80 1.20
CA PHE A 78 -17.44 -13.02 1.23
C PHE A 78 -18.02 -13.28 2.63
N ALA A 79 -17.19 -13.25 3.67
CA ALA A 79 -17.65 -13.45 5.05
C ALA A 79 -18.67 -12.38 5.46
N MET A 80 -18.47 -11.13 5.08
CA MET A 80 -19.40 -10.04 5.36
C MET A 80 -20.75 -10.29 4.70
N GLU A 81 -20.78 -10.69 3.42
CA GLU A 81 -22.02 -10.99 2.71
C GLU A 81 -22.75 -12.18 3.33
N GLU A 82 -22.04 -13.27 3.62
CA GLU A 82 -22.63 -14.47 4.24
C GLU A 82 -23.25 -14.13 5.60
N THR A 83 -22.57 -13.31 6.41
CA THR A 83 -23.13 -12.86 7.69
C THR A 83 -24.34 -11.96 7.51
N ALA A 84 -24.35 -11.08 6.51
CA ALA A 84 -25.49 -10.21 6.23
C ALA A 84 -26.70 -11.00 5.73
N SER A 85 -26.48 -11.98 4.85
CA SER A 85 -27.51 -12.88 4.33
C SER A 85 -28.09 -13.76 5.42
N PHE A 86 -27.24 -14.31 6.29
CA PHE A 86 -27.67 -15.11 7.45
C PHE A 86 -28.58 -14.32 8.40
N ILE A 87 -28.25 -13.04 8.66
CA ILE A 87 -29.05 -12.16 9.53
C ILE A 87 -30.38 -11.77 8.87
N THR A 88 -30.41 -11.58 7.55
CA THR A 88 -31.58 -11.03 6.84
C THR A 88 -32.61 -12.09 6.46
N ILE A 89 -32.15 -13.24 5.94
CA ILE A 89 -33.01 -14.27 5.35
C ILE A 89 -33.18 -15.47 6.29
N GLY A 90 -32.21 -15.70 7.20
CA GLY A 90 -32.22 -16.84 8.13
C GLY A 90 -31.91 -18.19 7.48
N SER A 91 -31.63 -18.23 6.17
CA SER A 91 -31.17 -19.39 5.42
C SER A 91 -29.77 -19.17 4.84
N PHE A 92 -29.00 -20.25 4.72
CA PHE A 92 -27.74 -20.26 3.97
C PHE A 92 -28.03 -20.34 2.47
N GLU A 93 -28.42 -19.23 1.87
CA GLU A 93 -28.42 -19.10 0.41
C GLU A 93 -27.06 -18.57 -0.04
N LEU A 94 -26.18 -19.50 -0.43
CA LEU A 94 -24.88 -19.16 -1.01
C LEU A 94 -25.11 -18.56 -2.39
N ASP A 95 -24.89 -17.25 -2.53
CA ASP A 95 -24.93 -16.59 -3.84
C ASP A 95 -23.82 -17.18 -4.75
N PRO A 96 -24.18 -17.75 -5.91
CA PRO A 96 -23.22 -18.28 -6.87
C PRO A 96 -22.13 -17.28 -7.28
N MET A 97 -22.42 -15.97 -7.30
CA MET A 97 -21.44 -14.93 -7.60
C MET A 97 -20.32 -14.88 -6.56
N TRP A 98 -20.69 -14.82 -5.28
CA TRP A 98 -19.75 -14.75 -4.16
C TRP A 98 -18.94 -16.03 -4.03
N LEU A 99 -19.56 -17.19 -4.26
CA LEU A 99 -18.88 -18.47 -4.29
C LEU A 99 -17.88 -18.56 -5.46
N MET A 100 -18.24 -18.07 -6.65
CA MET A 100 -17.34 -18.01 -7.80
C MET A 100 -16.13 -17.10 -7.54
N LEU A 101 -16.34 -15.93 -6.94
CA LEU A 101 -15.26 -15.01 -6.56
C LEU A 101 -14.30 -15.65 -5.55
N LEU A 102 -14.83 -16.36 -4.56
CA LEU A 102 -14.02 -17.10 -3.59
C LEU A 102 -13.25 -18.25 -4.26
N ALA A 103 -13.87 -18.99 -5.18
CA ALA A 103 -13.22 -20.05 -5.95
C ALA A 103 -12.07 -19.52 -6.82
N VAL A 104 -12.27 -18.41 -7.52
CA VAL A 104 -11.21 -17.76 -8.31
C VAL A 104 -10.10 -17.21 -7.40
N GLY A 105 -10.45 -16.57 -6.28
CA GLY A 105 -9.48 -16.06 -5.31
C GLY A 105 -8.61 -17.16 -4.69
N THR A 106 -9.23 -18.28 -4.30
CA THR A 106 -8.51 -19.46 -3.79
C THR A 106 -7.62 -20.11 -4.86
N ALA A 107 -8.11 -20.25 -6.09
CA ALA A 107 -7.32 -20.77 -7.20
C ALA A 107 -6.09 -19.88 -7.48
N GLN A 108 -6.26 -18.55 -7.49
CA GLN A 108 -5.17 -17.60 -7.65
C GLN A 108 -4.16 -17.70 -6.50
N TYR A 109 -4.63 -17.80 -5.26
CA TYR A 109 -3.76 -17.99 -4.09
C TYR A 109 -2.94 -19.29 -4.18
N MET A 110 -3.58 -20.40 -4.56
CA MET A 110 -2.92 -21.68 -4.77
C MET A 110 -1.88 -21.62 -5.89
N LEU A 111 -2.23 -21.00 -7.02
CA LEU A 111 -1.32 -20.78 -8.14
C LEU A 111 -0.04 -20.08 -7.66
N PHE A 112 -0.17 -18.95 -6.94
CA PHE A 112 0.99 -18.23 -6.40
C PHE A 112 1.75 -19.02 -5.33
N ARG A 113 1.06 -19.77 -4.48
CA ARG A 113 1.69 -20.64 -3.48
C ARG A 113 2.53 -21.74 -4.15
N MET A 114 2.04 -22.32 -5.24
CA MET A 114 2.78 -23.28 -6.06
C MET A 114 3.97 -22.62 -6.74
N PHE A 115 3.80 -21.44 -7.35
CA PHE A 115 4.91 -20.67 -7.94
C PHE A 115 6.00 -20.36 -6.92
N LYS A 116 5.65 -19.99 -5.68
CA LYS A 116 6.62 -19.75 -4.60
C LYS A 116 7.39 -21.02 -4.23
N LYS A 117 6.72 -22.18 -4.21
CA LYS A 117 7.33 -23.48 -3.92
C LYS A 117 8.30 -23.95 -5.01
N HIS A 118 7.98 -23.67 -6.29
CA HIS A 118 8.82 -24.06 -7.42
C HIS A 118 9.93 -23.06 -7.76
N THR A 119 9.79 -21.78 -7.39
CA THR A 119 10.77 -20.74 -7.76
C THR A 119 11.79 -20.50 -6.64
N ARG A 120 12.79 -21.38 -6.54
CA ARG A 120 13.99 -21.26 -5.67
C ARG A 120 14.99 -20.19 -6.18
N PHE A 121 14.52 -19.15 -6.87
CA PHE A 121 15.37 -18.21 -7.63
C PHE A 121 15.51 -16.81 -7.02
N LEU A 122 14.86 -16.50 -5.89
CA LEU A 122 15.11 -15.23 -5.17
C LEU A 122 15.95 -15.47 -3.91
N LYS A 123 17.23 -15.79 -4.11
CA LYS A 123 18.25 -15.26 -3.18
C LYS A 123 18.23 -13.74 -3.36
N THR A 124 17.53 -13.03 -2.50
CA THR A 124 17.79 -11.60 -2.30
C THR A 124 19.27 -11.49 -1.92
N PRO A 125 20.11 -10.67 -2.59
CA PRO A 125 21.46 -10.45 -2.09
C PRO A 125 21.34 -9.87 -0.67
N ALA A 126 21.95 -10.55 0.30
CA ALA A 126 21.94 -10.22 1.73
C ALA A 126 22.32 -8.76 2.03
N LYS A 127 22.94 -8.07 1.06
CA LYS A 127 23.31 -6.66 1.09
C LYS A 127 22.14 -5.70 1.34
N LEU A 128 20.91 -6.04 0.93
CA LEU A 128 19.73 -5.17 1.09
C LEU A 128 19.08 -5.24 2.49
N GLU A 129 19.17 -6.37 3.20
CA GLU A 129 18.66 -6.45 4.59
C GLU A 129 19.57 -5.71 5.57
N GLN A 130 20.88 -5.67 5.31
CA GLN A 130 21.84 -4.98 6.17
C GLN A 130 21.67 -3.45 6.11
N GLU A 131 21.47 -2.85 4.93
CA GLU A 131 21.27 -1.40 4.84
C GLU A 131 19.92 -0.93 5.39
N ILE A 132 18.86 -1.74 5.25
CA ILE A 132 17.54 -1.42 5.81
C ILE A 132 17.56 -1.52 7.35
N LYS A 133 18.20 -2.55 7.93
CA LYS A 133 18.36 -2.63 9.40
C LYS A 133 19.22 -1.50 9.96
N CYS A 134 20.29 -1.12 9.27
CA CYS A 134 21.17 -0.02 9.72
C CYS A 134 20.46 1.35 9.67
N THR A 135 19.53 1.56 8.73
CA THR A 135 18.76 2.81 8.58
C THR A 135 17.55 2.92 9.52
N LEU A 136 17.10 1.82 10.13
CA LEU A 136 15.96 1.75 11.04
C LEU A 136 16.35 1.63 12.53
N THR A 137 17.66 1.58 12.83
CA THR A 137 18.19 1.51 14.21
C THR A 137 18.85 2.82 14.68
N ILE A 138 18.73 3.90 13.88
CA ILE A 138 19.08 5.29 14.24
C ILE A 138 17.79 6.10 14.21
#